data_AF-A0A433WXU8-F1
#
_entry.id   AF-A0A433WXU8-F1
#
_cell.length_a   1.000
_cell.length_b   1.000
_cell.length_c   1.000
_cell.angle_alpha   90.00
_cell.angle_beta   90.00
_cell.angle_gamma   90.00
#
_symmetry.space_group_name_H-M   'P 1'
#
loop_
_entity.id
_entity.type
_entity.pdbx_description
1 polymer ?
#
loop_
_entity_poly.entity_id
_entity_poly.type
_entity_poly.pdbx_seq_one_letter_code
_entity_poly.pdbx_strand_id
1 'polypeptide(L)'
;MAEIINLRRVRKRVAREKDAALAEENRILHGRTRAERLKTELERGIRARELDGARLEDAAFAVPAGANNEGSMKNDGDDRNDP
;
A
#
# COMPACT_ATOMS: atom_id res chain seq x y z
N MET A 1 23.79 -10.64 -48.37
CA MET A 1 22.50 -10.07 -47.95
C MET A 1 22.62 -9.73 -46.47
N ALA A 2 22.44 -8.47 -46.09
CA ALA A 2 22.43 -8.07 -44.69
C ALA A 2 20.99 -8.06 -44.18
N GLU A 3 20.75 -8.68 -43.02
CA GLU A 3 19.44 -8.69 -42.39
C GLU A 3 19.20 -7.35 -41.68
N ILE A 4 18.28 -6.55 -42.24
CA ILE A 4 17.95 -5.22 -41.71
C ILE A 4 16.99 -5.41 -40.53
N ILE A 5 17.53 -5.41 -39.31
CA ILE A 5 16.72 -5.48 -38.10
C ILE A 5 16.33 -4.10 -37.57
N ASN A 6 15.10 -3.98 -37.08
CA ASN A 6 14.64 -2.76 -36.44
C ASN A 6 15.10 -2.71 -34.97
N LEU A 7 16.19 -1.99 -34.72
CA LEU A 7 16.76 -1.82 -33.39
C LEU A 7 15.80 -1.19 -32.38
N ARG A 8 14.88 -0.31 -32.80
CA ARG A 8 13.88 0.29 -31.90
C ARG A 8 12.95 -0.77 -31.33
N ARG A 9 12.48 -1.71 -32.17
CA ARG A 9 11.62 -2.81 -31.72
C ARG A 9 12.36 -3.74 -30.75
N VAL A 10 13.62 -4.04 -31.04
CA VAL A 10 14.48 -4.85 -30.16
C VAL A 10 14.65 -4.18 -28.80
N ARG A 11 15.04 -2.90 -28.76
CA ARG A 11 15.17 -2.16 -27.50
C ARG A 11 13.87 -2.10 -26.71
N LYS A 12 12.74 -1.87 -27.37
CA LYS A 12 11.41 -1.84 -26.72
C LYS A 12 11.03 -3.20 -26.14
N ARG A 13 11.46 -4.31 -26.75
CA ARG A 13 11.25 -5.64 -26.20
C ARG A 13 12.09 -5.84 -24.94
N VAL A 14 13.39 -5.54 -25.01
CA VAL A 14 14.31 -5.65 -23.86
C VAL A 14 13.85 -4.79 -22.68
N ALA A 15 13.37 -3.57 -22.93
CA ALA A 15 12.83 -2.71 -21.88
C ALA A 15 11.63 -3.37 -21.17
N ARG A 16 10.67 -3.92 -21.93
CA ARG A 16 9.51 -4.62 -21.37
C ARG A 16 9.89 -5.88 -20.58
N GLU A 17 10.89 -6.61 -21.03
CA GLU A 17 11.41 -7.79 -20.32
C GLU A 17 12.05 -7.39 -18.98
N LYS A 18 12.83 -6.30 -18.96
CA LYS A 18 13.39 -5.75 -17.72
C LYS A 18 12.31 -5.29 -16.76
N ASP A 19 11.30 -4.58 -17.25
CA ASP A 19 10.18 -4.11 -16.42
C ASP A 19 9.41 -5.30 -15.81
N ALA A 20 9.24 -6.39 -16.56
CA ALA A 20 8.58 -7.60 -16.08
C ALA A 20 9.40 -8.31 -14.98
N ALA A 21 10.72 -8.42 -15.16
CA ALA A 21 11.62 -9.01 -14.18
C ALA A 21 11.63 -8.20 -12.87
N LEU A 22 11.72 -6.86 -12.98
CA LEU A 22 11.62 -5.97 -11.82
C LEU A 22 10.26 -6.10 -11.12
N ALA A 23 9.17 -6.25 -11.88
CA ALA A 23 7.85 -6.46 -11.28
C ALA A 23 7.77 -7.79 -10.50
N GLU A 24 8.40 -8.85 -11.00
CA GLU A 24 8.48 -10.14 -10.31
C GLU A 24 9.33 -10.05 -9.04
N GLU A 25 10.51 -9.43 -9.12
CA GLU A 25 11.36 -9.17 -7.95
C GLU A 25 10.63 -8.35 -6.89
N ASN A 26 9.91 -7.29 -7.30
CA ASN A 26 9.10 -6.50 -6.39
C ASN A 26 7.95 -7.30 -5.74
N ARG A 27 7.37 -8.29 -6.43
CA ARG A 27 6.37 -9.20 -5.82
C ARG A 27 7.00 -10.09 -4.77
N ILE A 28 8.21 -10.59 -5.01
CA ILE A 28 8.95 -11.44 -4.05
C ILE A 28 9.36 -10.61 -2.83
N LEU A 29 9.99 -9.45 -3.04
CA LEU A 29 10.53 -8.61 -1.97
C LEU A 29 9.44 -8.00 -1.10
N HIS A 30 8.36 -7.53 -1.70
CA HIS A 30 7.34 -6.76 -0.98
C HIS A 30 6.04 -7.53 -0.73
N GLY A 31 5.86 -8.70 -1.35
CA GLY A 31 4.66 -9.54 -1.22
C GLY A 31 3.36 -8.95 -1.80
N ARG A 32 3.28 -7.62 -1.90
CA ARG A 32 2.18 -6.84 -2.48
C ARG A 32 2.75 -5.69 -3.28
N THR A 33 2.20 -5.48 -4.46
CA THR A 33 2.56 -4.34 -5.31
C THR A 33 2.04 -3.03 -4.73
N ARG A 34 2.65 -1.90 -5.13
CA ARG A 34 2.17 -0.56 -4.74
C ARG A 34 0.70 -0.34 -5.12
N ALA A 35 0.27 -0.86 -6.26
CA ALA A 35 -1.11 -0.76 -6.72
C ALA A 35 -2.10 -1.48 -5.80
N GLU A 36 -1.76 -2.70 -5.36
CA GLU A 36 -2.58 -3.46 -4.41
C GLU A 36 -2.64 -2.82 -3.03
N ARG A 37 -1.52 -2.25 -2.56
CA ARG A 37 -1.49 -1.48 -1.32
C ARG A 37 -2.42 -0.27 -1.39
N LEU A 38 -2.31 0.53 -2.45
CA LEU A 38 -3.17 1.69 -2.66
C LEU A 38 -4.65 1.31 -2.75
N LYS A 39 -4.97 0.24 -3.48
CA LYS A 39 -6.35 -0.27 -3.57
C LYS A 39 -6.88 -0.65 -2.18
N THR A 40 -6.08 -1.38 -1.39
CA THR A 40 -6.47 -1.78 -0.03
C THR A 40 -6.66 -0.57 0.88
N GLU A 41 -5.82 0.45 0.76
CA GLU A 41 -5.90 1.68 1.54
C GLU A 41 -7.15 2.50 1.19
N LEU A 42 -7.46 2.64 -0.10
CA LEU A 42 -8.69 3.27 -0.58
C LEU A 42 -9.94 2.52 -0.07
N GLU A 43 -9.95 1.19 -0.18
CA GLU A 43 -11.04 0.37 0.35
C GLU A 43 -11.21 0.53 1.86
N ARG A 44 -10.11 0.58 2.62
CA ARG A 44 -10.14 0.87 4.06
C ARG A 44 -10.70 2.24 4.36
N GLY A 45 -10.32 3.27 3.59
CA GLY A 45 -10.83 4.62 3.74
C GLY A 45 -12.32 4.73 3.44
N ILE A 46 -12.81 4.02 2.42
CA ILE A 46 -14.25 3.94 2.11
C ILE A 46 -14.99 3.25 3.26
N ARG A 47 -14.51 2.08 3.70
CA ARG A 47 -15.14 1.35 4.83
C ARG A 47 -15.15 2.17 6.12
N ALA A 48 -14.08 2.90 6.42
CA ALA A 48 -14.02 3.77 7.59
C ALA A 48 -15.09 4.86 7.51
N ARG A 49 -15.24 5.53 6.37
CA ARG A 49 -16.28 6.55 6.15
C ARG A 49 -17.69 5.97 6.22
N GLU A 50 -17.90 4.76 5.69
CA GLU A 50 -19.18 4.06 5.78
C GLU A 50 -19.54 3.73 7.24
N LEU A 51 -18.57 3.23 8.03
CA LEU A 51 -18.76 2.98 9.45
C LEU A 51 -19.01 4.27 10.24
N ASP A 52 -18.29 5.36 9.92
CA ASP A 52 -18.48 6.66 10.56
C ASP A 52 -19.86 7.26 10.23
N GLY A 53 -20.32 7.14 8.98
CA GLY A 53 -21.66 7.60 8.58
C GLY A 53 -22.80 6.72 9.10
N ALA A 54 -22.53 5.42 9.31
CA ALA A 54 -23.45 4.48 9.92
C ALA A 54 -23.37 4.47 11.45
N ARG A 55 -22.47 5.27 12.05
CA ARG A 55 -22.36 5.43 13.50
C ARG A 55 -23.59 6.21 13.98
N LEU A 56 -24.63 5.48 14.35
CA LEU A 56 -25.63 5.99 15.28
C LEU A 56 -24.85 6.31 16.56
N GLU A 57 -24.84 7.58 16.94
CA GLU A 57 -24.31 7.94 18.24
C GLU A 57 -25.09 7.12 19.28
N ASP A 58 -24.39 6.25 20.01
CA ASP A 58 -24.86 5.60 21.25
C ASP A 58 -25.12 6.66 22.35
N ALA A 59 -25.63 7.84 21.99
CA ALA A 59 -26.10 8.89 22.88
C ALA A 59 -27.41 8.48 23.61
N ALA A 60 -27.95 7.28 23.35
CA ALA A 60 -29.06 6.72 24.11
C ALA A 60 -28.64 5.79 25.26
N PHE A 61 -27.36 5.41 25.39
CA PHE A 61 -26.88 4.63 26.54
C PHE A 61 -25.58 5.20 27.11
N ALA A 62 -25.70 6.39 27.71
CA ALA A 62 -24.66 7.01 28.52
C ALA A 62 -24.24 6.07 29.67
N VAL A 63 -23.03 5.51 29.59
CA VAL A 63 -22.30 4.97 30.74
C VAL A 63 -21.48 6.13 31.33
N PRO A 64 -21.60 6.44 32.62
CA PRO A 64 -20.98 7.63 33.21
C PRO A 64 -19.45 7.55 33.17
N ALA A 65 -18.85 8.70 32.84
CA ALA A 65 -17.42 8.93 32.73
C ALA A 65 -16.66 8.46 33.97
N GLY A 66 -15.86 7.40 33.80
CA GLY A 66 -14.84 6.94 34.74
C GLY A 66 -13.49 6.99 34.04
N ALA A 67 -12.62 7.87 34.52
CA ALA A 67 -11.31 8.17 34.00
C ALA A 67 -10.33 6.97 34.01
N ASN A 68 -9.26 7.12 33.22
CA ASN A 68 -7.91 6.52 33.32
C ASN A 68 -7.57 5.43 32.30
N ASN A 69 -6.73 5.77 31.31
CA ASN A 69 -5.30 5.42 31.31
C ASN A 69 -4.64 5.99 30.05
N GLU A 70 -3.78 6.97 30.26
CA GLU A 70 -2.83 7.51 29.30
C GLU A 70 -1.72 6.48 29.07
N GLY A 71 -1.90 5.64 28.04
CA GLY A 71 -0.94 4.61 27.65
C GLY A 71 -0.47 4.82 26.22
N SER A 72 0.43 5.78 26.04
CA SER A 72 1.16 6.05 24.81
C SER A 72 1.80 4.80 24.19
N MET A 73 1.43 4.44 22.97
CA MET A 73 2.30 3.65 22.08
C MET A 73 2.25 4.26 20.68
N LYS A 74 2.99 5.37 20.52
CA LYS A 74 3.52 5.76 19.22
C LYS A 74 4.55 4.70 18.83
N ASN A 75 4.22 3.85 17.88
CA ASN A 75 5.24 3.08 17.14
C ASN A 75 5.56 3.84 15.86
N ASP A 76 6.11 5.05 16.02
CA ASP A 76 6.96 5.66 15.01
C ASP A 76 8.33 5.01 15.21
N GLY A 77 8.50 3.81 14.65
CA GLY A 77 9.79 3.15 14.54
C GLY A 77 10.64 3.90 13.54
N ASP A 78 11.27 4.96 14.02
CA ASP A 78 12.41 5.62 13.41
C ASP A 78 13.61 4.65 13.33
N ASP A 79 14.60 5.06 12.55
CA ASP A 79 15.98 4.54 12.51
C ASP A 79 16.20 3.41 11.48
N ARG A 80 16.56 3.74 10.23
CA ARG A 80 17.92 4.14 9.84
C ARG A 80 18.98 3.28 10.52
N ASN A 81 19.15 2.05 10.03
CA ASN A 81 20.45 1.42 10.03
C ASN A 81 20.51 0.32 8.96
N ASP A 82 21.20 0.58 7.87
CA ASP A 82 21.97 -0.44 7.17
C ASP A 82 23.25 0.24 6.65
N PRO A 83 24.43 -0.38 6.86
CA PRO A 83 25.74 0.22 6.57
C PRO A 83 25.99 0.47 5.07
#